data_AF-A0A2W6ZDB0-F1
#
_entry.id   AF-A0A2W6ZDB0-F1
#
_cell.length_a   1.000
_cell.length_b   1.000
_cell.length_c   1.000
_cell.angle_alpha   90.00
_cell.angle_beta   90.00
_cell.angle_gamma   90.00
#
_symmetry.space_group_name_H-M   'P 1'
#
loop_
_entity.id
_entity.type
_entity.pdbx_description
1 polymer ?
#
loop_
_entity_poly.entity_id
_entity_poly.type
_entity_poly.pdbx_seq_one_letter_code
_entity_poly.pdbx_strand_id
1 'polypeptide(L)'
;MNLQHIISQRAQITANLAQTRADFEATVKAAELRLAALGQAERLILAGLDVEKIERGKAVIRVYGRVTAPNSGWDGRGDGADARARLVEEAKVSIAEGGSRLRAGYFGIKNYEAFGDQRSDHGYGFGPRHGEIVFSVALQQSERTSGHAVLRPGQIDDALYYLSVLPQIEATLEPKVPA
;
A
#
# COMPACT_ATOMS: atom_id res chain seq x y z
N MET A 1 4.06 3.11 60.71
CA MET A 1 3.51 2.91 59.35
C MET A 1 2.30 1.99 59.47
N ASN A 2 1.12 2.43 59.04
CA ASN A 2 -0.15 1.67 59.16
C ASN A 2 -0.32 0.72 57.95
N LEU A 3 -0.91 -0.46 58.14
CA LEU A 3 -1.26 -1.43 57.09
C LEU A 3 -1.99 -0.80 55.88
N GLN A 4 -2.96 0.09 56.11
CA GLN A 4 -3.66 0.84 55.05
C GLN A 4 -2.72 1.69 54.20
N HIS A 5 -1.73 2.31 54.83
CA HIS A 5 -0.71 3.09 54.12
C HIS A 5 0.15 2.18 53.24
N ILE A 6 0.55 1.01 53.74
CA ILE A 6 1.33 0.02 52.96
C ILE A 6 0.51 -0.52 51.78
N ILE A 7 -0.78 -0.83 51.98
CA ILE A 7 -1.67 -1.32 50.91
C ILE A 7 -1.85 -0.25 49.83
N SER A 8 -2.08 1.01 50.22
CA SER A 8 -2.23 2.13 49.29
C SER A 8 -0.93 2.37 48.50
N GLN A 9 0.22 2.38 49.17
CA GLN A 9 1.51 2.53 48.49
C GLN A 9 1.80 1.38 47.52
N ARG A 10 1.52 0.13 47.91
CA ARG A 10 1.69 -1.02 47.01
C ARG A 10 0.78 -0.91 45.80
N ALA A 11 -0.49 -0.53 45.97
CA ALA A 11 -1.42 -0.34 44.85
C ALA A 11 -0.92 0.75 43.89
N GLN A 12 -0.43 1.88 44.43
CA GLN A 12 0.15 2.95 43.63
C GLN A 12 1.38 2.50 42.84
N ILE A 13 2.30 1.79 43.49
CA ILE A 13 3.52 1.28 42.82
C ILE A 13 3.15 0.27 41.73
N THR A 14 2.18 -0.63 41.98
CA THR A 14 1.71 -1.59 40.96
C THR A 14 1.08 -0.87 39.77
N ALA A 15 0.27 0.17 40.00
CA ALA A 15 -0.31 0.96 38.93
C ALA A 15 0.77 1.70 38.12
N ASN A 16 1.74 2.32 38.79
CA ASN A 16 2.87 2.99 38.15
C ASN A 16 3.72 2.02 37.32
N LEU A 17 3.96 0.81 37.84
CA LEU A 17 4.71 -0.23 37.13
C LEU A 17 3.96 -0.69 35.87
N ALA A 18 2.64 -0.88 35.96
CA ALA A 18 1.81 -1.25 34.82
C ALA A 18 1.84 -0.18 33.72
N GLN A 19 1.68 1.09 34.10
CA GLN A 19 1.75 2.20 33.15
C GLN A 19 3.13 2.30 32.50
N THR A 20 4.21 2.23 33.29
CA THR A 20 5.58 2.32 32.77
C THR A 20 5.88 1.20 31.77
N ARG A 21 5.38 -0.02 32.02
CA ARG A 21 5.52 -1.14 31.09
C ARG A 21 4.78 -0.90 29.78
N ALA A 22 3.53 -0.41 29.85
CA ALA A 22 2.75 -0.10 28.66
C ALA A 22 3.42 1.00 27.81
N ASP A 23 3.93 2.05 28.46
CA ASP A 23 4.62 3.15 27.77
C ASP A 23 5.94 2.69 27.14
N PHE A 24 6.69 1.83 27.83
CA PHE A 24 7.91 1.23 27.30
C PHE A 24 7.62 0.35 26.09
N GLU A 25 6.63 -0.54 26.17
CA GLU A 25 6.22 -1.41 25.07
C GLU A 25 5.77 -0.60 23.84
N ALA A 26 4.98 0.45 24.06
CA ALA A 26 4.57 1.36 22.99
C ALA A 26 5.78 2.06 22.34
N THR A 27 6.77 2.47 23.15
CA THR A 27 7.99 3.12 22.67
C THR A 27 8.87 2.17 21.86
N VAL A 28 9.07 0.94 22.34
CA VAL A 28 9.82 -0.10 21.63
C VAL A 28 9.17 -0.39 20.28
N LYS A 29 7.85 -0.63 20.27
CA LYS A 29 7.10 -0.88 19.03
C LYS A 29 7.20 0.30 18.05
N ALA A 30 7.11 1.54 18.54
CA ALA A 30 7.28 2.73 17.70
C ALA A 30 8.70 2.83 17.12
N ALA A 31 9.73 2.49 17.90
CA ALA A 31 11.11 2.47 17.44
C ALA A 31 11.36 1.38 16.39
N GLU A 32 10.83 0.17 16.59
CA GLU A 32 10.92 -0.95 15.64
C GLU A 32 10.27 -0.60 14.30
N LEU A 33 9.07 0.01 14.33
CA LEU A 33 8.39 0.47 13.11
C LEU A 33 9.20 1.53 12.36
N ARG A 34 9.82 2.48 13.08
CA ARG A 34 10.69 3.49 12.47
C ARG A 34 11.94 2.87 11.86
N LEU A 35 12.58 1.93 12.55
CA LEU A 35 13.75 1.23 12.04
C LEU A 35 13.43 0.44 10.78
N ALA A 36 12.29 -0.27 10.77
CA ALA A 36 11.83 -0.99 9.58
C ALA A 36 11.57 -0.04 8.40
N ALA A 37 10.94 1.11 8.64
CA ALA A 37 10.68 2.12 7.61
C ALA A 37 12.00 2.70 7.04
N LEU A 38 12.97 3.02 7.91
CA LEU A 38 14.29 3.51 7.49
C LEU A 38 15.04 2.45 6.67
N GLY A 39 15.03 1.18 7.09
CA GLY A 39 15.67 0.10 6.32
C GLY A 39 15.00 -0.16 4.96
N GLN A 40 13.70 0.09 4.82
CA GLN A 40 13.05 0.07 3.51
C GLN A 40 13.51 1.24 2.64
N ALA A 41 13.53 2.46 3.18
CA ALA A 41 13.99 3.65 2.47
C ALA A 41 15.46 3.51 2.02
N GLU A 42 16.34 3.02 2.90
CA GLU A 42 17.75 2.77 2.59
C GLU A 42 17.91 1.83 1.39
N ARG A 43 17.19 0.70 1.37
CA ARG A 43 17.25 -0.24 0.25
C ARG A 43 16.79 0.38 -1.07
N LEU A 44 15.75 1.20 -1.03
CA LEU A 44 15.27 1.91 -2.23
C LEU A 44 16.29 2.94 -2.73
N ILE A 45 16.92 3.70 -1.82
CA ILE A 45 17.99 4.65 -2.16
C ILE A 45 19.19 3.93 -2.77
N LEU A 46 19.62 2.81 -2.17
CA LEU A 46 20.72 1.99 -2.68
C LEU A 46 20.40 1.39 -4.05
N ALA A 47 19.13 1.13 -4.35
CA ALA A 47 18.65 0.72 -5.67
C ALA A 47 18.56 1.90 -6.68
N GLY A 48 18.91 3.12 -6.27
CA GLY A 48 18.89 4.32 -7.12
C GLY A 48 17.50 4.94 -7.30
N LEU A 49 16.56 4.62 -6.42
CA LEU A 49 15.18 5.12 -6.51
C LEU A 49 14.98 6.41 -5.70
N ASP A 50 14.17 7.32 -6.24
CA ASP A 50 13.78 8.57 -5.59
C ASP A 50 12.66 8.28 -4.58
N VAL A 51 13.05 8.08 -3.32
CA VAL A 51 12.14 7.75 -2.22
C VAL A 51 11.13 8.85 -1.98
N GLU A 52 11.49 10.13 -2.14
CA GLU A 52 10.55 11.21 -1.92
C GLU A 52 9.44 11.22 -2.96
N LYS A 53 9.79 11.01 -4.25
CA LYS A 53 8.78 10.83 -5.31
C LYS A 53 7.90 9.62 -5.09
N ILE A 54 8.47 8.51 -4.59
CA ILE A 54 7.69 7.31 -4.25
C ILE A 54 6.67 7.62 -3.16
N GLU A 55 7.08 8.26 -2.07
CA GLU A 55 6.19 8.56 -0.95
C GLU A 55 5.11 9.58 -1.33
N ARG A 56 5.46 10.63 -2.09
CA ARG A 56 4.47 11.57 -2.64
C ARG A 56 3.52 10.88 -3.63
N GLY A 57 4.04 9.96 -4.46
CA GLY A 57 3.24 9.15 -5.38
C GLY A 57 2.26 8.23 -4.65
N LYS A 58 2.68 7.56 -3.57
CA LYS A 58 1.82 6.73 -2.70
C LYS A 58 0.73 7.54 -1.98
N ALA A 59 1.01 8.81 -1.69
CA ALA A 59 0.01 9.73 -1.12
C ALA A 59 -1.08 10.12 -2.14
N VAL A 60 -0.83 9.94 -3.44
CA VAL A 60 -1.79 10.21 -4.52
C VAL A 60 -2.49 8.93 -4.99
N ILE A 61 -1.72 7.87 -5.21
CA ILE A 61 -2.16 6.60 -5.78
C ILE A 61 -2.11 5.50 -4.74
N ARG A 62 -3.22 4.76 -4.63
CA ARG A 62 -3.30 3.51 -3.90
C ARG A 62 -3.14 2.34 -4.88
N VAL A 63 -2.17 1.49 -4.60
CA VAL A 63 -2.00 0.19 -5.26
C VAL A 63 -2.34 -0.91 -4.26
N TYR A 64 -3.18 -1.85 -4.67
CA TYR A 64 -3.47 -3.07 -3.93
C TYR A 64 -2.99 -4.28 -4.73
N GLY A 65 -2.43 -5.29 -4.06
CA GLY A 65 -1.81 -6.44 -4.72
C GLY A 65 -0.40 -6.14 -5.25
N ARG A 66 0.17 -7.08 -5.99
CA ARG A 66 1.49 -6.95 -6.63
C ARG A 66 1.38 -7.04 -8.14
N VAL A 67 2.14 -6.23 -8.86
CA VAL A 67 2.24 -6.30 -10.32
C VAL A 67 2.94 -7.59 -10.75
N THR A 68 3.98 -7.97 -10.02
CA THR A 68 4.85 -9.13 -10.34
C THR A 68 4.35 -10.47 -9.81
N ALA A 69 3.20 -10.50 -9.12
CA ALA A 69 2.70 -11.75 -8.56
C ALA A 69 2.32 -12.75 -9.68
N PRO A 70 2.58 -14.04 -9.46
CA PRO A 70 2.32 -15.07 -10.46
C PRO A 70 0.82 -15.15 -10.79
N ASN A 71 0.53 -15.48 -12.06
CA ASN A 71 -0.83 -15.75 -12.51
C ASN A 71 -1.36 -16.99 -11.77
N SER A 72 -2.58 -16.91 -11.28
CA SER A 72 -3.25 -17.95 -10.51
C SER A 72 -4.14 -18.88 -11.35
N GLY A 73 -4.21 -18.70 -12.67
CA GLY A 73 -5.02 -19.52 -13.57
C GLY A 73 -4.48 -20.95 -13.73
N TRP A 74 -5.33 -21.95 -13.50
CA TRP A 74 -5.00 -23.38 -13.63
C TRP A 74 -4.79 -23.82 -15.09
N ASP A 75 -5.41 -23.14 -16.05
CA ASP A 75 -5.35 -23.46 -17.48
C ASP A 75 -4.27 -22.68 -18.26
N GLY A 76 -3.55 -21.76 -17.59
CA GLY A 76 -2.61 -20.86 -18.24
C GLY A 76 -3.24 -19.83 -19.20
N ARG A 77 -4.58 -19.67 -19.21
CA ARG A 77 -5.33 -18.78 -20.14
C ARG A 77 -5.85 -17.49 -19.50
N GLY A 78 -5.45 -17.17 -18.27
CA GLY A 78 -5.66 -15.81 -17.74
C GLY A 78 -4.84 -14.78 -18.52
N ASP A 79 -5.17 -13.49 -18.41
CA ASP A 79 -4.44 -12.40 -19.08
C ASP A 79 -2.96 -12.26 -18.63
N GLY A 80 -2.52 -13.09 -17.67
CA GLY A 80 -1.13 -13.24 -17.22
C GLY A 80 -0.66 -12.13 -16.29
N ALA A 81 0.61 -12.20 -15.84
CA ALA A 81 1.28 -11.07 -15.20
C ALA A 81 1.23 -9.80 -16.09
N ASP A 82 1.16 -10.00 -17.41
CA ASP A 82 0.96 -8.95 -18.40
C ASP A 82 -0.38 -8.19 -18.20
N ALA A 83 -1.41 -8.80 -17.61
CA ALA A 83 -2.67 -8.12 -17.30
C ALA A 83 -2.46 -6.96 -16.34
N ARG A 84 -1.67 -7.19 -15.28
CA ARG A 84 -1.38 -6.20 -14.24
C ARG A 84 -0.47 -5.12 -14.78
N ALA A 85 0.55 -5.49 -15.55
CA ALA A 85 1.42 -4.52 -16.24
C ALA A 85 0.61 -3.63 -17.21
N ARG A 86 -0.26 -4.23 -18.05
CA ARG A 86 -1.16 -3.47 -18.94
C ARG A 86 -2.09 -2.54 -18.17
N LEU A 87 -2.65 -3.00 -17.05
CA LEU A 87 -3.46 -2.15 -16.16
C LEU A 87 -2.66 -0.97 -15.60
N VAL A 88 -1.42 -1.19 -15.19
CA VAL A 88 -0.54 -0.11 -14.71
C VAL A 88 -0.28 0.92 -15.82
N GLU A 89 -0.03 0.49 -17.05
CA GLU A 89 0.13 1.41 -18.19
C GLU A 89 -1.15 2.21 -18.47
N GLU A 90 -2.32 1.57 -18.43
CA GLU A 90 -3.59 2.31 -18.55
C GLU A 90 -3.82 3.30 -17.40
N ALA A 91 -3.41 2.93 -16.18
CA ALA A 91 -3.47 3.83 -15.03
C ALA A 91 -2.57 5.05 -15.24
N LYS A 92 -1.35 4.85 -15.75
CA LYS A 92 -0.43 5.94 -16.11
C LYS A 92 -1.05 6.87 -17.15
N VAL A 93 -1.64 6.33 -18.21
CA VAL A 93 -2.34 7.14 -19.22
C VAL A 93 -3.46 7.96 -18.57
N SER A 94 -4.31 7.33 -17.74
CA SER A 94 -5.37 8.06 -17.05
C SER A 94 -4.83 9.16 -16.13
N ILE A 95 -3.68 8.96 -15.47
CA ILE A 95 -3.05 9.96 -14.60
C ILE A 95 -2.49 11.11 -15.42
N ALA A 96 -1.83 10.82 -16.55
CA ALA A 96 -1.32 11.82 -17.48
C ALA A 96 -2.45 12.70 -18.05
N GLU A 97 -3.65 12.13 -18.22
CA GLU A 97 -4.88 12.84 -18.62
C GLU A 97 -5.58 13.57 -17.44
N GLY A 98 -4.97 13.64 -16.26
CA GLY A 98 -5.49 14.36 -15.09
C GLY A 98 -6.29 13.50 -14.10
N GLY A 99 -6.37 12.18 -14.29
CA GLY A 99 -6.88 11.22 -13.31
C GLY A 99 -8.41 11.09 -13.25
N SER A 100 -9.14 11.56 -14.26
CA SER A 100 -10.62 11.59 -14.24
C SER A 100 -11.26 10.21 -14.09
N ARG A 101 -10.77 9.19 -14.81
CA ARG A 101 -11.28 7.80 -14.71
C ARG A 101 -11.03 7.21 -13.33
N LEU A 102 -9.83 7.43 -12.78
CA LEU A 102 -9.46 7.01 -11.42
C LEU A 102 -10.18 7.82 -10.33
N ARG A 103 -10.81 8.96 -10.65
CA ARG A 103 -11.67 9.69 -9.71
C ARG A 103 -13.07 9.07 -9.63
N ALA A 104 -13.56 8.51 -10.73
CA ALA A 104 -14.86 7.82 -10.78
C ALA A 104 -14.80 6.39 -10.22
N GLY A 105 -13.66 5.73 -10.31
CA GLY A 105 -13.49 4.35 -9.88
C GLY A 105 -12.03 3.92 -9.78
N TYR A 106 -11.80 2.62 -9.88
CA TYR A 106 -10.46 2.04 -9.89
C TYR A 106 -10.30 1.09 -11.07
N PHE A 107 -9.06 0.93 -11.50
CA PHE A 107 -8.71 -0.15 -12.41
C PHE A 107 -8.41 -1.39 -11.60
N GLY A 108 -9.04 -2.52 -11.93
CA GLY A 108 -8.90 -3.75 -11.16
C GLY A 108 -8.59 -4.97 -12.02
N ILE A 109 -7.87 -5.91 -11.43
CA ILE A 109 -7.81 -7.30 -11.86
C ILE A 109 -8.50 -8.14 -10.79
N LYS A 110 -9.42 -8.98 -11.22
CA LYS A 110 -10.03 -9.99 -10.39
C LYS A 110 -9.44 -11.37 -10.68
N ASN A 111 -9.54 -12.25 -9.71
CA ASN A 111 -9.35 -13.68 -9.88
C ASN A 111 -10.66 -14.41 -9.56
N TYR A 112 -11.01 -15.38 -10.38
CA TYR A 112 -12.12 -16.31 -10.16
C TYR A 112 -11.62 -17.74 -10.45
N GLU A 113 -12.03 -18.68 -9.60
CA GLU A 113 -11.54 -20.07 -9.60
C GLU A 113 -11.45 -20.65 -11.02
N ALA A 114 -10.26 -21.15 -11.36
CA ALA A 114 -9.84 -21.73 -12.64
C ALA A 114 -9.55 -20.77 -13.82
N PHE A 115 -9.95 -19.49 -13.78
CA PHE A 115 -9.84 -18.60 -14.95
C PHE A 115 -8.79 -17.47 -14.83
N GLY A 116 -8.00 -17.49 -13.74
CA GLY A 116 -6.85 -16.59 -13.54
C GLY A 116 -7.20 -15.10 -13.49
N ASP A 117 -6.18 -14.27 -13.75
CA ASP A 117 -6.29 -12.82 -13.77
C ASP A 117 -7.19 -12.32 -14.92
N GLN A 118 -8.23 -11.55 -14.58
CA GLN A 118 -9.18 -10.95 -15.51
C GLN A 118 -9.41 -9.47 -15.21
N ARG A 119 -9.55 -8.65 -16.26
CA ARG A 119 -9.89 -7.23 -16.09
C ARG A 119 -11.25 -7.03 -15.40
N SER A 120 -11.28 -6.17 -14.39
CA SER A 120 -12.48 -5.86 -13.62
C SER A 120 -12.42 -4.45 -13.01
N ASP A 121 -12.83 -3.47 -13.79
CA ASP A 121 -12.91 -2.06 -13.36
C ASP A 121 -14.26 -1.77 -12.73
N HIS A 122 -14.25 -1.01 -11.64
CA HIS A 122 -15.48 -0.65 -10.94
C HIS A 122 -15.43 0.78 -10.43
N GLY A 123 -16.61 1.38 -10.34
CA GLY A 123 -16.81 2.59 -9.54
C GLY A 123 -16.51 2.33 -8.07
N TYR A 124 -16.17 3.39 -7.34
CA TYR A 124 -15.93 3.25 -5.90
C TYR A 124 -17.19 2.80 -5.15
N GLY A 125 -17.03 1.79 -4.28
CA GLY A 125 -18.14 1.14 -3.57
C GLY A 125 -18.74 -0.06 -4.32
N PHE A 126 -18.27 -0.35 -5.54
CA PHE A 126 -18.69 -1.49 -6.34
C PHE A 126 -17.53 -2.47 -6.56
N GLY A 127 -17.89 -3.70 -6.96
CA GLY A 127 -16.93 -4.78 -7.19
C GLY A 127 -17.52 -5.91 -8.04
N PRO A 128 -16.70 -6.92 -8.36
CA PRO A 128 -17.14 -8.03 -9.20
C PRO A 128 -18.23 -8.85 -8.52
N ARG A 129 -19.17 -9.38 -9.31
CA ARG A 129 -20.21 -10.32 -8.82
C ARG A 129 -19.63 -11.67 -8.39
N HIS A 130 -18.58 -12.12 -9.07
CA HIS A 130 -17.88 -13.37 -8.83
C HIS A 130 -16.37 -13.17 -8.92
N GLY A 131 -15.65 -13.85 -8.03
CA GLY A 131 -14.22 -13.65 -7.82
C GLY A 131 -13.94 -12.49 -6.90
N GLU A 132 -12.66 -12.24 -6.64
CA GLU A 132 -12.17 -11.15 -5.80
C GLU A 132 -11.15 -10.30 -6.55
N ILE A 133 -11.07 -9.01 -6.22
CA ILE A 133 -10.01 -8.15 -6.74
C ILE A 133 -8.69 -8.59 -6.10
N VAL A 134 -7.71 -8.95 -6.93
CA VAL A 134 -6.36 -9.38 -6.52
C VAL A 134 -5.30 -8.32 -6.80
N PHE A 135 -5.59 -7.39 -7.70
CA PHE A 135 -4.74 -6.24 -7.98
C PHE A 135 -5.60 -5.04 -8.36
N SER A 136 -5.27 -3.83 -7.89
CA SER A 136 -5.95 -2.61 -8.37
C SER A 136 -5.09 -1.37 -8.23
N VAL A 137 -5.36 -0.39 -9.10
CA VAL A 137 -4.82 0.96 -9.05
C VAL A 137 -5.96 1.96 -8.90
N ALA A 138 -5.90 2.80 -7.87
CA ALA A 138 -6.94 3.74 -7.50
C ALA A 138 -6.33 5.07 -7.01
N LEU A 139 -7.08 6.17 -7.03
CA LEU A 139 -6.71 7.34 -6.23
C LEU A 139 -6.87 7.06 -4.73
N GLN A 140 -6.02 7.70 -3.93
CA GLN A 140 -6.22 7.80 -2.49
C GLN A 140 -7.50 8.55 -2.15
N GLN A 141 -8.10 8.24 -1.01
CA GLN A 141 -9.37 8.83 -0.59
C GLN A 141 -9.29 10.37 -0.48
N SER A 142 -8.19 10.89 0.07
CA SER A 142 -7.92 12.33 0.19
C SER A 142 -7.99 13.03 -1.17
N GLU A 143 -7.37 12.44 -2.20
CA GLU A 143 -7.34 13.01 -3.53
C GLU A 143 -8.70 12.98 -4.21
N ARG A 144 -9.47 11.90 -3.99
CA ARG A 144 -10.84 11.79 -4.52
C ARG A 144 -11.76 12.88 -3.97
N THR A 145 -11.63 13.20 -2.69
CA THR A 145 -12.49 14.17 -1.99
C THR A 145 -11.94 15.59 -1.95
N SER A 146 -10.77 15.83 -2.54
CA SER A 146 -10.07 17.14 -2.51
C SER A 146 -10.83 18.29 -3.20
N GLY A 147 -11.93 18.00 -3.91
CA GLY A 147 -12.70 18.98 -4.67
C GLY A 147 -12.03 19.43 -5.98
N HIS A 148 -10.79 19.02 -6.23
CA HIS A 148 -10.11 19.25 -7.50
C HIS A 148 -10.68 18.34 -8.60
N ALA A 149 -10.96 18.90 -9.77
CA ALA A 149 -11.44 18.11 -10.91
C ALA A 149 -10.35 17.19 -11.48
N VAL A 150 -9.10 17.66 -11.48
CA VAL A 150 -7.92 16.98 -12.02
C VAL A 150 -6.79 16.96 -11.00
N LEU A 151 -5.86 16.02 -11.15
CA LEU A 151 -4.62 15.99 -10.37
C LEU A 151 -3.76 17.21 -10.70
N ARG A 152 -3.03 17.71 -9.69
CA ARG A 152 -2.08 18.81 -9.88
C ARG A 152 -0.85 18.33 -10.65
N PRO A 153 -0.15 19.18 -11.42
CA PRO A 153 1.02 18.77 -12.21
C PRO A 153 2.07 17.98 -11.41
N GLY A 154 2.47 18.47 -10.23
CA GLY A 154 3.45 17.74 -9.39
C GLY A 154 2.95 16.38 -8.89
N GLN A 155 1.64 16.22 -8.67
CA GLN A 155 1.05 14.93 -8.28
C GLN A 155 1.03 13.95 -9.44
N ILE A 156 0.82 14.44 -10.66
CA ILE A 156 0.89 13.63 -11.88
C ILE A 156 2.32 13.06 -11.99
N ASP A 157 3.34 13.92 -11.90
CA ASP A 157 4.74 13.49 -12.01
C ASP A 157 5.13 12.47 -10.93
N ASP A 158 4.80 12.74 -9.66
CA ASP A 158 5.11 11.83 -8.56
C ASP A 158 4.36 10.49 -8.69
N ALA A 159 3.08 10.51 -9.09
CA ALA A 159 2.27 9.31 -9.30
C ALA A 159 2.78 8.47 -10.49
N LEU A 160 3.14 9.11 -11.59
CA LEU A 160 3.72 8.45 -12.76
C LEU A 160 5.07 7.84 -12.44
N TYR A 161 5.91 8.55 -11.67
CA TYR A 161 7.17 8.00 -11.19
C TYR A 161 6.94 6.73 -10.38
N TYR A 162 6.09 6.81 -9.34
CA TYR A 162 5.77 5.69 -8.47
C TYR A 162 5.29 4.45 -9.25
N LEU A 163 4.33 4.61 -10.17
CA LEU A 163 3.84 3.49 -10.98
C LEU A 163 4.90 2.95 -11.95
N SER A 164 5.86 3.77 -12.39
CA SER A 164 6.90 3.35 -13.33
C SER A 164 7.99 2.51 -12.67
N VAL A 165 8.30 2.77 -11.40
CA VAL A 165 9.28 2.01 -10.63
C VAL A 165 8.65 0.93 -9.76
N LEU A 166 7.33 0.74 -9.83
CA LEU A 166 6.59 -0.20 -8.98
C LEU A 166 7.15 -1.64 -9.00
N PRO A 167 7.49 -2.25 -10.15
CA PRO A 167 8.13 -3.57 -10.16
C PRO A 167 9.51 -3.60 -9.48
N GLN A 168 10.28 -2.50 -9.56
CA GLN A 168 11.58 -2.38 -8.92
C GLN A 168 11.44 -2.22 -7.41
N ILE A 169 10.43 -1.50 -6.94
CA ILE A 169 10.06 -1.41 -5.53
C ILE A 169 9.72 -2.81 -4.99
N GLU A 170 8.85 -3.55 -5.70
CA GLU A 170 8.48 -4.92 -5.32
C GLU A 170 9.73 -5.81 -5.18
N ALA A 171 10.59 -5.82 -6.20
CA ALA A 171 11.82 -6.61 -6.19
C ALA A 171 12.83 -6.20 -5.11
N THR A 172 12.87 -4.92 -4.73
CA THR A 172 13.83 -4.39 -3.73
C THR A 172 13.37 -4.64 -2.30
N LEU A 173 12.06 -4.58 -2.06
CA LEU A 173 11.48 -4.73 -0.73
C LEU A 173 11.10 -6.17 -0.38
N GLU A 174 11.04 -7.06 -1.37
CA GLU A 174 10.82 -8.48 -1.12
C GLU A 174 11.99 -9.11 -0.36
N PRO A 175 11.71 -9.93 0.68
CA PRO A 175 12.73 -10.77 1.25
C PRO A 175 13.15 -11.79 0.19
N LYS A 176 14.42 -11.75 -0.23
CA LYS A 176 15.02 -12.87 -0.95
C LYS A 176 14.93 -14.08 -0.03
N VAL A 177 13.98 -14.99 -0.29
CA VAL A 177 14.01 -16.31 0.33
C VAL A 177 15.28 -16.98 -0.21
N PRO A 178 16.28 -17.29 0.64
CA PRO A 178 17.42 -18.04 0.16
C PRO A 178 16.93 -19.41 -0.31
N ALA A 179 17.35 -19.79 -1.51
CA ALA A 179 17.13 -21.12 -2.08
C ALA A 179 17.89 -22.19 -1.28
#